data_AF-A0A3B9IVV1-F1
#
_entry.id   AF-A0A3B9IVV1-F1
#
_cell.length_a   1.000
_cell.length_b   1.000
_cell.length_c   1.000
_cell.angle_alpha   90.00
_cell.angle_beta   90.00
_cell.angle_gamma   90.00
#
_symmetry.space_group_name_H-M   'P 1'
#
loop_
_entity.id
_entity.type
_entity.pdbx_description
1 polymer ?
#
loop_
_entity_poly.entity_id
_entity_poly.type
_entity_poly.pdbx_seq_one_letter_code
_entity_poly.pdbx_strand_id
1 'polypeptide(L)'
;MKLNIKIRLIFLLIVLILCRYYVSESNYKSDSNYESGSEYELTSERHDSILSIASYTKSQYDKGTLKLGYVIANGNLDNYEKNKEIAEIFANHDYFYKAVMNDENTVIIQQVVFFHSVTGYIATKNETLNTTEEKHRTVMYVPSALGYDNNLVIIDGYIGQFDKWHLYSYRSGM
;
A
#
# COMPACT_ATOMS: atom_id res chain seq x y z
N MET A 1 21.61 25.58 -49.59
CA MET A 1 22.82 24.85 -49.16
C MET A 1 22.43 23.40 -48.88
N LYS A 2 22.75 22.45 -49.76
CA LYS A 2 22.39 21.03 -49.58
C LYS A 2 23.38 20.41 -48.58
N LEU A 3 22.94 20.26 -47.33
CA LEU A 3 23.73 19.61 -46.28
C LEU A 3 24.01 18.17 -46.72
N ASN A 4 25.30 17.84 -46.82
CA ASN A 4 25.80 16.62 -47.43
C ASN A 4 25.24 15.40 -46.67
N ILE A 5 24.54 14.49 -47.38
CA ILE A 5 23.87 13.31 -46.81
C ILE A 5 24.81 12.48 -45.91
N LYS A 6 26.10 12.47 -46.23
CA LYS A 6 27.16 11.83 -45.42
C LYS A 6 27.25 12.40 -44.00
N ILE A 7 27.06 13.72 -43.82
CA ILE A 7 27.11 14.37 -42.50
C ILE A 7 25.91 13.96 -41.65
N ARG A 8 24.72 13.81 -42.26
CA ARG A 8 23.51 13.36 -41.55
C ARG A 8 23.63 11.91 -41.07
N LEU A 9 24.24 11.04 -41.87
CA LEU A 9 24.50 9.65 -41.50
C LEU A 9 25.50 9.52 -40.35
N ILE A 10 26.57 10.34 -40.35
CA ILE A 10 27.55 10.36 -39.26
C ILE A 10 26.89 10.82 -37.96
N PHE A 11 26.06 11.87 -38.02
CA PHE A 11 25.37 12.38 -36.83
C PHE A 11 24.39 11.35 -36.24
N LEU A 12 23.65 10.64 -37.10
CA LEU A 12 22.73 9.58 -36.67
C LEU A 12 23.48 8.40 -36.01
N LEU A 13 24.66 8.05 -36.53
CA LEU A 13 25.50 6.99 -35.97
C LEU A 13 26.03 7.38 -34.58
N ILE A 14 26.48 8.63 -34.40
CA ILE A 14 26.94 9.15 -33.11
C ILE A 14 25.81 9.13 -32.08
N VAL A 15 24.59 9.55 -32.46
CA VAL A 15 23.42 9.52 -31.56
C VAL A 15 23.07 8.08 -31.16
N LEU A 16 23.12 7.12 -32.10
CA LEU A 16 22.85 5.70 -31.79
C LEU A 16 23.90 5.09 -30.86
N ILE A 17 25.18 5.44 -31.03
CA ILE A 17 26.25 4.99 -30.14
C ILE A 17 26.07 5.58 -28.73
N LEU A 18 25.74 6.88 -28.63
CA LEU A 18 25.48 7.54 -27.35
C LEU A 18 24.23 6.98 -26.65
N CYS A 19 23.16 6.68 -27.38
CA CYS A 19 21.98 6.03 -26.81
C CYS A 19 22.28 4.62 -26.30
N ARG A 20 23.11 3.83 -26.99
CA ARG A 20 23.54 2.52 -26.47
C ARG A 20 24.45 2.64 -25.26
N TYR A 21 25.30 3.68 -25.21
CA TYR A 21 26.15 3.93 -24.07
C TYR A 21 25.32 4.32 -22.83
N TYR A 22 24.30 5.18 -22.99
CA TYR A 22 23.38 5.54 -21.90
C TYR A 22 22.52 4.37 -21.41
N VAL A 23 22.08 3.47 -22.31
CA VAL A 23 21.33 2.26 -21.93
C VAL A 23 22.26 1.17 -21.35
N SER A 24 23.57 1.22 -21.63
CA SER A 24 24.56 0.30 -21.07
C SER A 24 25.21 0.80 -19.77
N GLU A 25 25.20 2.10 -19.49
CA GLU A 25 25.67 2.67 -18.22
C GLU A 25 24.57 2.81 -17.16
N SER A 26 23.31 2.50 -17.49
CA SER A 26 22.35 2.03 -16.48
C SER A 26 22.59 0.56 -16.12
N ASN A 27 23.86 0.13 -16.11
CA ASN A 27 24.32 -0.93 -15.23
C ASN A 27 24.12 -0.43 -13.81
N TYR A 28 22.88 -0.59 -13.34
CA TYR A 28 22.53 -0.60 -11.94
C TYR A 28 23.59 -1.47 -11.27
N LYS A 29 24.54 -0.83 -10.58
CA LYS A 29 25.29 -1.51 -9.55
C LYS A 29 24.21 -2.03 -8.62
N SER A 30 23.97 -3.32 -8.69
CA SER A 30 23.34 -4.03 -7.59
C SER A 30 24.29 -3.85 -6.42
N ASP A 31 24.13 -2.75 -5.69
CA ASP A 31 24.51 -2.70 -4.29
C ASP A 31 23.63 -3.75 -3.63
N SER A 32 24.17 -4.98 -3.61
CA SER A 32 23.64 -6.15 -2.93
C SER A 32 23.75 -6.02 -1.41
N ASN A 33 23.49 -4.82 -0.91
CA ASN A 33 23.27 -4.48 0.49
C ASN A 33 21.87 -3.89 0.66
N TYR A 34 20.89 -4.39 -0.11
CA TYR A 34 19.56 -4.51 0.47
C TYR A 34 19.69 -5.58 1.55
N GLU A 35 20.13 -5.14 2.72
CA GLU A 35 19.87 -5.84 3.97
C GLU A 35 18.40 -6.22 3.89
N SER A 36 18.17 -7.54 3.81
CA SER A 36 16.92 -8.20 4.15
C SER A 36 16.26 -7.36 5.21
N GLY A 37 15.26 -6.56 4.80
CA GLY A 37 14.65 -5.56 5.65
C GLY A 37 14.31 -6.27 6.93
N SER A 38 14.96 -5.84 8.02
CA SER A 38 14.68 -6.31 9.37
C SER A 38 13.17 -6.51 9.46
N GLU A 39 12.74 -7.71 9.87
CA GLU A 39 11.42 -7.86 10.46
C GLU A 39 11.30 -6.71 11.45
N TYR A 40 10.59 -5.64 11.06
CA TYR A 40 10.26 -4.59 12.00
C TYR A 40 9.33 -5.29 12.96
N GLU A 41 9.87 -5.80 14.07
CA GLU A 41 9.07 -6.29 15.17
C GLU A 41 8.03 -5.22 15.44
N LEU A 42 6.77 -5.53 15.13
CA LEU A 42 5.68 -4.63 15.41
C LEU A 42 5.68 -4.43 16.92
N THR A 43 5.94 -3.19 17.34
CA THR A 43 5.77 -2.81 18.74
C THR A 43 4.30 -2.98 19.11
N SER A 44 4.02 -3.28 20.38
CA SER A 44 2.64 -3.38 20.89
C SER A 44 1.83 -2.12 20.55
N GLU A 45 2.44 -0.94 20.66
CA GLU A 45 1.84 0.35 20.32
C GLU A 45 1.36 0.44 18.86
N ARG A 46 2.08 -0.23 17.94
CA ARG A 46 1.71 -0.25 16.52
C ARG A 46 0.52 -1.16 16.28
N HIS A 47 0.43 -2.30 16.98
CA HIS A 47 -0.77 -3.14 16.97
C HIS A 47 -1.97 -2.41 17.54
N ASP A 48 -1.82 -1.72 18.67
CA ASP A 48 -2.89 -0.97 19.31
C ASP A 48 -3.45 0.11 18.37
N SER A 49 -2.58 0.82 17.66
CA SER A 49 -2.98 1.82 16.66
C SER A 49 -3.80 1.21 15.51
N ILE A 50 -3.36 0.04 14.98
CA ILE A 50 -4.07 -0.69 13.92
C ILE A 50 -5.47 -1.11 14.41
N LEU A 51 -5.56 -1.65 15.63
CA LEU A 51 -6.80 -2.12 16.22
C LEU A 51 -7.75 -0.96 16.54
N SER A 52 -7.23 0.20 16.95
CA SER A 52 -8.01 1.43 17.16
C SER A 52 -8.61 1.93 15.84
N ILE A 53 -7.83 1.98 14.76
CA ILE A 53 -8.34 2.32 13.42
C ILE A 53 -9.42 1.32 12.98
N ALA A 54 -9.16 0.02 13.11
CA ALA A 54 -10.10 -1.03 12.72
C ALA A 54 -11.41 -0.93 13.49
N SER A 55 -11.34 -0.76 14.81
CA SER A 55 -12.49 -0.65 15.70
C SER A 55 -13.29 0.61 15.44
N TYR A 56 -12.63 1.75 15.20
CA TYR A 56 -13.29 2.98 14.79
C TYR A 56 -14.04 2.80 13.46
N THR A 57 -13.35 2.30 12.44
CA THR A 57 -13.91 2.13 11.09
C THR A 57 -15.14 1.22 11.10
N LYS A 58 -15.03 0.09 11.81
CA LYS A 58 -16.14 -0.83 12.05
C LYS A 58 -17.30 -0.18 12.81
N SER A 59 -17.01 0.61 13.86
CA SER A 59 -18.06 1.31 14.62
C SER A 59 -18.85 2.30 13.76
N GLN A 60 -18.18 3.02 12.86
CA GLN A 60 -18.85 3.94 11.95
C GLN A 60 -19.70 3.18 10.91
N TYR A 61 -19.19 2.05 10.40
CA TYR A 61 -19.98 1.15 9.54
C TYR A 61 -21.23 0.62 10.26
N ASP A 62 -21.09 0.17 11.51
CA ASP A 62 -22.21 -0.38 12.30
C ASP A 62 -23.26 0.67 12.66
N LYS A 63 -22.86 1.95 12.76
CA LYS A 63 -23.78 3.09 12.92
C LYS A 63 -24.47 3.50 11.61
N GLY A 64 -24.05 2.93 10.47
CA GLY A 64 -24.52 3.31 9.14
C GLY A 64 -23.98 4.67 8.67
N THR A 65 -22.97 5.23 9.33
CA THR A 65 -22.32 6.49 8.92
C THR A 65 -21.32 6.26 7.79
N LEU A 66 -20.83 5.03 7.64
CA LEU A 66 -19.98 4.59 6.52
C LEU A 66 -20.62 3.46 5.72
N LYS A 67 -20.23 3.36 4.45
CA LYS A 67 -20.57 2.25 3.54
C LYS A 67 -19.29 1.50 3.15
N LEU A 68 -19.45 0.27 2.65
CA LEU A 68 -18.34 -0.48 2.07
C LEU A 68 -17.65 0.34 0.97
N GLY A 69 -16.31 0.28 0.93
CA GLY A 69 -15.53 1.06 -0.03
C GLY A 69 -15.37 2.55 0.29
N TYR A 70 -16.02 3.09 1.33
CA TYR A 70 -15.79 4.47 1.76
C TYR A 70 -14.42 4.61 2.43
N VAL A 71 -13.60 5.53 1.92
CA VAL A 71 -12.24 5.78 2.42
C VAL A 71 -12.27 6.78 3.56
N ILE A 72 -11.78 6.37 4.73
CA ILE A 72 -11.44 7.24 5.84
C ILE A 72 -9.96 7.63 5.73
N ALA A 73 -9.65 8.90 5.90
CA ALA A 73 -8.32 9.46 6.00
C ALA A 73 -8.37 10.68 6.94
N ASN A 74 -7.21 11.20 7.34
CA ASN A 74 -7.15 12.35 8.27
C ASN A 74 -8.07 13.52 7.84
N GLY A 75 -8.12 13.83 6.54
CA GLY A 75 -8.88 14.96 6.01
C GLY A 75 -10.42 14.80 5.97
N ASN A 76 -10.96 13.63 6.29
CA ASN A 76 -12.41 13.38 6.21
C ASN A 76 -12.98 12.59 7.40
N LEU A 77 -12.32 12.68 8.56
CA LEU A 77 -12.86 12.16 9.81
C LEU A 77 -14.08 12.97 10.25
N ASP A 78 -15.13 12.27 10.67
CA ASP A 78 -16.31 12.91 11.25
C ASP A 78 -15.90 13.65 12.53
N ASN A 79 -16.14 14.96 12.63
CA ASN A 79 -15.93 15.76 13.85
C ASN A 79 -14.58 15.50 14.57
N TYR A 80 -13.54 16.22 14.15
CA TYR A 80 -12.18 16.11 14.69
C TYR A 80 -12.13 16.06 16.23
N GLU A 81 -12.78 16.98 16.93
CA GLU A 81 -12.75 17.07 18.39
C GLU A 81 -13.24 15.80 19.09
N LYS A 82 -14.23 15.11 18.49
CA LYS A 82 -14.76 13.85 19.04
C LYS A 82 -13.88 12.65 18.74
N ASN A 83 -13.08 12.73 17.68
CA ASN A 83 -12.27 11.63 17.18
C ASN A 83 -10.78 11.96 17.21
N LYS A 84 -10.38 12.85 18.13
CA LYS A 84 -9.02 13.40 18.22
C LYS A 84 -7.95 12.31 18.28
N GLU A 85 -8.17 11.27 19.08
CA GLU A 85 -7.24 10.14 19.20
C GLU A 85 -7.03 9.43 17.85
N ILE A 86 -8.11 9.12 17.12
CA ILE A 86 -8.02 8.50 15.78
C ILE A 86 -7.40 9.47 14.77
N ALA A 87 -7.74 10.75 14.86
CA ALA A 87 -7.17 11.78 14.00
C ALA A 87 -5.67 11.91 14.20
N GLU A 88 -5.18 11.84 15.44
CA GLU A 88 -3.75 11.86 15.76
C GLU A 88 -3.02 10.64 15.19
N ILE A 89 -3.63 9.45 15.21
CA ILE A 89 -3.07 8.25 14.56
C ILE A 89 -2.95 8.45 13.04
N PHE A 90 -3.96 9.00 12.36
CA PHE A 90 -3.91 9.29 10.93
C PHE A 90 -3.05 10.51 10.55
N ALA A 91 -2.86 11.45 11.47
CA ALA A 91 -2.00 12.63 11.27
C ALA A 91 -0.52 12.28 11.38
N ASN A 92 -0.18 11.14 11.99
CA ASN A 92 1.17 10.66 12.05
C ASN A 92 1.58 10.07 10.69
N HIS A 93 2.16 10.95 9.84
CA HIS A 93 2.52 10.69 8.45
C HIS A 93 3.44 9.48 8.22
N ASP A 94 4.11 9.00 9.27
CA ASP A 94 4.98 7.84 9.21
C ASP A 94 4.23 6.50 9.30
N TYR A 95 2.93 6.51 9.60
CA TYR A 95 2.22 5.28 9.99
C TYR A 95 0.97 4.92 9.19
N PHE A 96 0.02 5.82 8.92
CA PHE A 96 -1.26 5.43 8.28
C PHE A 96 -1.87 6.54 7.43
N TYR A 97 -2.37 6.17 6.24
CA TYR A 97 -2.94 7.13 5.28
C TYR A 97 -4.44 6.97 5.08
N LYS A 98 -4.92 5.72 5.04
CA LYS A 98 -6.31 5.42 4.67
C LYS A 98 -6.81 4.18 5.41
N ALA A 99 -8.11 4.12 5.69
CA ALA A 99 -8.81 2.91 6.09
C ALA A 99 -10.12 2.75 5.32
N VAL A 100 -10.52 1.50 5.05
CA VAL A 100 -11.79 1.20 4.37
C VAL A 100 -12.38 -0.12 4.86
N MET A 101 -13.70 -0.19 4.95
CA MET A 101 -14.41 -1.46 5.10
C MET A 101 -14.42 -2.22 3.76
N ASN A 102 -13.83 -3.41 3.73
CA ASN A 102 -13.85 -4.30 2.57
C ASN A 102 -15.15 -5.10 2.50
N ASP A 103 -15.55 -5.65 3.64
CA ASP A 103 -16.78 -6.39 3.87
C ASP A 103 -17.30 -6.04 5.28
N GLU A 104 -18.34 -6.74 5.75
CA GLU A 104 -18.97 -6.46 7.05
C GLU A 104 -18.03 -6.63 8.25
N ASN A 105 -16.95 -7.40 8.12
CA ASN A 105 -16.05 -7.78 9.21
C ASN A 105 -14.57 -7.48 8.94
N THR A 106 -14.22 -6.96 7.77
CA THR A 106 -12.81 -6.76 7.35
C THR A 106 -12.53 -5.30 7.04
N VAL A 107 -11.50 -4.75 7.70
CA VAL A 107 -10.96 -3.41 7.49
C VAL A 107 -9.61 -3.51 6.80
N ILE A 108 -9.41 -2.73 5.74
CA ILE A 108 -8.10 -2.53 5.09
C ILE A 108 -7.52 -1.21 5.58
N ILE A 109 -6.27 -1.24 6.02
CA ILE A 109 -5.57 -0.08 6.59
C ILE A 109 -4.28 0.13 5.81
N GLN A 110 -4.20 1.24 5.08
CA GLN A 110 -3.03 1.61 4.28
C GLN A 110 -1.99 2.31 5.16
N GLN A 111 -0.77 1.79 5.20
CA GLN A 111 0.33 2.32 6.03
C GLN A 111 1.33 3.17 5.24
N VAL A 112 1.96 2.64 4.20
CA VAL A 112 3.05 3.33 3.49
C VAL A 112 2.82 3.25 1.99
N VAL A 113 3.14 4.32 1.28
CA VAL A 113 3.21 4.38 -0.17
C VAL A 113 4.63 4.78 -0.57
N PHE A 114 5.36 3.88 -1.24
CA PHE A 114 6.75 4.09 -1.64
C PHE A 114 6.98 3.58 -3.06
N PHE A 115 7.41 4.46 -3.97
CA PHE A 115 7.72 4.13 -5.38
C PHE A 115 6.67 3.21 -6.05
N HIS A 116 5.39 3.58 -5.93
CA HIS A 116 4.23 2.84 -6.48
C HIS A 116 3.95 1.48 -5.82
N SER A 117 4.59 1.18 -4.69
CA SER A 117 4.21 0.06 -3.83
C SER A 117 3.48 0.59 -2.61
N VAL A 118 2.41 -0.09 -2.24
CA VAL A 118 1.66 0.14 -1.01
C VAL A 118 1.90 -1.01 -0.06
N THR A 119 2.11 -0.72 1.21
CA THR A 119 2.02 -1.71 2.30
C THR A 119 0.96 -1.31 3.30
N GLY A 120 0.39 -2.29 3.99
CA GLY A 120 -0.62 -2.05 4.99
C GLY A 120 -1.01 -3.29 5.76
N TYR A 121 -2.12 -3.17 6.46
CA TYR A 121 -2.67 -4.20 7.32
C TYR A 121 -4.12 -4.51 6.97
N ILE A 122 -4.49 -5.76 7.19
CA ILE A 122 -5.88 -6.22 7.15
C ILE A 122 -6.25 -6.63 8.57
N ALA A 123 -7.32 -6.04 9.08
CA ALA A 123 -7.92 -6.45 10.35
C ALA A 123 -9.28 -7.06 10.06
N THR A 124 -9.46 -8.34 10.37
CA THR A 124 -10.74 -9.03 10.15
C THR A 124 -11.24 -9.70 11.43
N LYS A 125 -12.56 -9.70 11.64
CA LYS A 125 -13.20 -10.53 12.68
C LYS A 125 -13.57 -11.93 12.19
N ASN A 126 -13.35 -12.21 10.91
CA ASN A 126 -13.52 -13.57 10.38
C ASN A 126 -12.33 -14.43 10.80
N GLU A 127 -12.55 -15.73 11.05
CA GLU A 127 -11.48 -16.66 11.38
C GLU A 127 -10.47 -16.84 10.23
N THR A 128 -10.94 -16.62 8.99
CA THR A 128 -10.13 -16.69 7.77
C THR A 128 -10.42 -15.51 6.85
N LEU A 129 -9.40 -15.09 6.09
CA LEU A 129 -9.58 -14.11 5.03
C LEU A 129 -10.24 -14.76 3.80
N ASN A 130 -11.09 -13.99 3.13
CA ASN A 130 -11.61 -14.36 1.82
C ASN A 130 -10.55 -14.08 0.75
N THR A 131 -9.75 -15.09 0.44
CA THR A 131 -8.62 -15.00 -0.50
C THR A 131 -8.77 -15.91 -1.70
N THR A 132 -8.02 -15.62 -2.75
CA THR A 132 -7.84 -16.48 -3.92
C THR A 132 -6.35 -16.69 -4.18
N GLU A 133 -5.99 -17.69 -4.96
CA GLU A 133 -4.61 -17.91 -5.40
C GLU A 133 -4.41 -17.39 -6.83
N GLU A 134 -3.48 -16.45 -7.01
CA GLU A 134 -3.12 -15.91 -8.32
C GLU A 134 -1.60 -15.93 -8.50
N LYS A 135 -1.12 -16.61 -9.56
CA LYS A 135 0.32 -16.72 -9.88
C LYS A 135 1.17 -17.18 -8.66
N HIS A 136 0.66 -18.16 -7.90
CA HIS A 136 1.27 -18.68 -6.67
C HIS A 136 1.37 -17.67 -5.52
N ARG A 137 0.43 -16.73 -5.45
CA ARG A 137 0.31 -15.78 -4.35
C ARG A 137 -1.11 -15.79 -3.83
N THR A 138 -1.25 -15.80 -2.50
CA THR A 138 -2.53 -15.55 -1.85
C THR A 138 -2.88 -14.08 -2.00
N VAL A 139 -4.00 -13.79 -2.66
CA VAL A 139 -4.49 -12.44 -2.93
C VAL A 139 -5.89 -12.22 -2.37
N MET A 140 -6.24 -10.96 -2.16
CA MET A 140 -7.58 -10.55 -1.75
C MET A 140 -8.02 -9.34 -2.59
N TYR A 141 -9.28 -9.36 -3.04
CA TYR A 141 -9.89 -8.21 -3.71
C TYR A 141 -10.23 -7.13 -2.68
N VAL A 142 -9.95 -5.89 -3.04
CA VAL A 142 -10.20 -4.70 -2.22
C VAL A 142 -10.99 -3.64 -2.99
N PRO A 143 -11.59 -2.64 -2.34
CA PRO A 143 -12.39 -1.64 -3.04
C PRO A 143 -11.51 -0.76 -3.92
N SER A 144 -12.01 -0.41 -5.11
CA SER A 144 -11.29 0.43 -6.07
C SER A 144 -10.98 1.84 -5.58
N ALA A 145 -11.68 2.30 -4.53
CA ALA A 145 -11.43 3.58 -3.88
C ALA A 145 -10.02 3.68 -3.26
N LEU A 146 -9.33 2.56 -3.04
CA LEU A 146 -7.93 2.56 -2.59
C LEU A 146 -6.95 2.99 -3.69
N GLY A 147 -7.33 2.82 -4.97
CA GLY A 147 -6.51 3.20 -6.11
C GLY A 147 -5.31 2.28 -6.35
N TYR A 148 -5.46 0.99 -6.03
CA TYR A 148 -4.43 -0.02 -6.28
C TYR A 148 -4.58 -0.64 -7.66
N ASP A 149 -3.46 -1.12 -8.20
CA ASP A 149 -3.45 -1.90 -9.43
C ASP A 149 -4.38 -3.11 -9.32
N ASN A 150 -5.31 -3.21 -10.28
CA ASN A 150 -6.29 -4.30 -10.39
C ASN A 150 -7.18 -4.52 -9.15
N ASN A 151 -7.26 -3.56 -8.22
CA ASN A 151 -8.06 -3.63 -7.00
C ASN A 151 -7.77 -4.89 -6.15
N LEU A 152 -6.50 -5.31 -6.08
CA LEU A 152 -6.09 -6.48 -5.33
C LEU A 152 -4.95 -6.15 -4.37
N VAL A 153 -4.83 -6.96 -3.32
CA VAL A 153 -3.67 -6.97 -2.42
C VAL A 153 -3.10 -8.37 -2.36
N ILE A 154 -1.78 -8.46 -2.20
CA ILE A 154 -1.06 -9.70 -1.93
C ILE A 154 -0.92 -9.82 -0.42
N ILE A 155 -1.33 -10.95 0.14
CA ILE A 155 -1.20 -11.23 1.57
C ILE A 155 0.24 -11.67 1.84
N ASP A 156 0.98 -10.90 2.63
CA ASP A 156 2.39 -11.19 2.93
C ASP A 156 2.52 -12.13 4.14
N GLY A 157 1.62 -12.03 5.11
CA GLY A 157 1.63 -12.94 6.26
C GLY A 157 0.54 -12.68 7.30
N TYR A 158 0.29 -13.70 8.12
CA TYR A 158 -0.51 -13.59 9.33
C TYR A 158 0.36 -13.09 10.48
N ILE A 159 -0.11 -12.06 11.18
CA ILE A 159 0.60 -11.42 12.29
C ILE A 159 0.15 -12.04 13.62
N GLY A 160 -1.16 -12.20 13.83
CA GLY A 160 -1.69 -12.72 15.08
C GLY A 160 -3.16 -12.37 15.32
N GLN A 161 -3.68 -12.84 16.46
CA GLN A 161 -5.02 -12.54 16.92
C GLN A 161 -4.98 -11.65 18.16
N PHE A 162 -5.68 -10.52 18.11
CA PHE A 162 -5.71 -9.51 19.17
C PHE A 162 -7.13 -8.98 19.31
N ASP A 163 -7.72 -9.01 20.50
CA ASP A 163 -9.09 -8.51 20.77
C ASP A 163 -10.14 -8.98 19.74
N LYS A 164 -10.10 -10.27 19.39
CA LYS A 164 -10.98 -10.93 18.40
C LYS A 164 -10.78 -10.47 16.95
N TRP A 165 -9.75 -9.69 16.68
CA TRP A 165 -9.29 -9.36 15.34
C TRP A 165 -8.15 -10.28 14.93
N HIS A 166 -8.21 -10.81 13.73
CA HIS A 166 -7.10 -11.45 13.03
C HIS A 166 -6.40 -10.40 12.18
N LEU A 167 -5.10 -10.23 12.39
CA LEU A 167 -4.27 -9.25 11.71
C LEU A 167 -3.37 -9.91 10.68
N TYR A 168 -3.31 -9.31 9.49
CA TYR A 168 -2.44 -9.73 8.39
C TYR A 168 -1.71 -8.51 7.83
N SER A 169 -0.50 -8.72 7.31
CA SER A 169 0.20 -7.73 6.49
C SER A 169 -0.11 -7.97 5.01
N TYR A 170 -0.14 -6.89 4.23
CA TYR A 170 -0.31 -6.96 2.79
C TYR A 170 0.58 -5.96 2.06
N ARG A 171 0.75 -6.21 0.77
CA ARG A 171 1.28 -5.25 -0.21
C ARG A 171 0.45 -5.17 -1.48
N SER A 172 0.54 -4.05 -2.20
CA SER A 172 -0.08 -3.87 -3.51
C SER A 172 0.72 -2.90 -4.38
N GLY A 173 0.44 -2.87 -5.69
CA GLY A 173 0.92 -1.84 -6.62
C GLY A 173 -0.06 -0.66 -6.73
N MET A 174 0.43 0.49 -7.19
CA MET A 174 -0.38 1.68 -7.56
C MET A 174 -0.13 2.12 -9.01
#